data_AF-A0A833D6K4-F1
#
_entry.id   AF-A0A833D6K4-F1
#
_cell.length_a   1.000
_cell.length_b   1.000
_cell.length_c   1.000
_cell.angle_alpha   90.00
_cell.angle_beta   90.00
_cell.angle_gamma   90.00
#
_symmetry.space_group_name_H-M   'P 1'
#
loop_
_entity.id
_entity.type
_entity.pdbx_description
1 polymer ?
#
loop_
_entity_poly.entity_id
_entity_poly.type
_entity_poly.pdbx_seq_one_letter_code
_entity_poly.pdbx_strand_id
1 'polypeptide(L)' 'WPRASRLYLSRIKARVDGDVVFEPDLTGWREVSREDVPAGEKDEFAHSFMVYERA' A
#
# COMPACT_ATOMS: atom_id res chain seq x y z
N TRP A 1 -5.59 -12.05 -5.34
CA TRP A 1 -5.21 -12.02 -6.76
C TRP A 1 -4.45 -13.27 -7.15
N PRO A 2 -5.08 -14.23 -7.85
CA PRO A 2 -4.51 -15.56 -8.03
C PRO A 2 -3.36 -15.65 -9.04
N ARG A 3 -3.27 -14.68 -9.97
CA ARG A 3 -2.25 -14.65 -11.04
C ARG A 3 -1.12 -13.64 -10.79
N ALA A 4 -1.21 -12.85 -9.73
CA ALA A 4 -0.19 -11.86 -9.42
C ALA A 4 0.99 -12.53 -8.69
N SER A 5 2.21 -12.19 -9.09
CA SER A 5 3.45 -12.55 -8.39
C SER A 5 4.01 -11.41 -7.54
N ARG A 6 3.58 -10.16 -7.83
CA ARG A 6 4.04 -8.94 -7.16
C ARG A 6 2.91 -7.93 -6.98
N LEU A 7 2.93 -7.20 -5.88
CA LEU A 7 2.00 -6.11 -5.58
C LEU A 7 2.78 -4.83 -5.32
N TYR A 8 2.34 -3.72 -5.90
CA TYR A 8 2.82 -2.38 -5.62
C TYR A 8 1.67 -1.61 -4.98
N LEU A 9 1.84 -1.19 -3.73
CA LEU A 9 0.79 -0.57 -2.93
C LEU A 9 1.25 0.79 -2.41
N SER A 10 0.40 1.79 -2.58
CA SER A 10 0.53 3.09 -1.92
C SER A 10 -0.45 3.14 -0.75
N ARG A 11 0.08 3.15 0.48
CA ARG A 11 -0.74 3.31 1.68
C ARG A 11 -0.77 4.78 2.08
N ILE A 12 -1.85 5.47 1.77
CA ILE A 12 -2.07 6.85 2.21
C ILE A 12 -2.56 6.84 3.67
N LYS A 13 -1.93 7.62 4.55
CA LYS A 13 -2.29 7.74 5.97
C LYS A 13 -3.38 8.80 6.16
N ALA A 14 -4.51 8.61 5.48
CA ALA A 14 -5.69 9.47 5.55
C ALA A 14 -6.93 8.68 5.95
N ARG A 15 -7.90 9.36 6.54
CA ARG A 15 -9.26 8.83 6.73
C ARG A 15 -10.17 9.62 5.80
N VAL A 16 -10.74 8.92 4.82
CA VAL A 16 -11.59 9.53 3.79
C VAL A 16 -12.89 8.75 3.71
N ASP A 17 -13.98 9.46 3.41
CA ASP A 17 -15.25 8.83 3.10
C ASP A 17 -15.16 8.22 1.70
N GLY A 18 -15.66 7.00 1.56
CA GLY A 18 -15.65 6.26 0.31
C GLY A 18 -16.69 5.14 0.33
N ASP A 19 -17.08 4.71 -0.85
CA ASP A 19 -18.06 3.65 -1.10
C ASP A 19 -17.40 2.31 -1.48
N VAL A 20 -16.08 2.32 -1.73
CA VAL A 20 -15.29 1.13 -2.08
C VAL A 20 -14.11 0.97 -1.12
N VAL A 21 -13.95 -0.25 -0.62
CA VAL A 21 -12.87 -0.62 0.30
C VAL A 21 -11.87 -1.54 -0.40
N PHE A 22 -10.58 -1.23 -0.23
CA PHE A 22 -9.48 -2.05 -0.72
C PHE A 22 -8.65 -2.58 0.46
N GLU A 23 -8.94 -3.82 0.87
CA GLU A 23 -8.26 -4.52 1.97
C GLU A 23 -7.71 -5.85 1.46
N PRO A 24 -6.47 -5.85 0.95
CA PRO A 24 -5.93 -7.08 0.39
C PRO A 24 -5.58 -8.08 1.49
N ASP A 25 -5.98 -9.34 1.28
CA ASP A 25 -5.42 -10.46 2.03
C ASP A 25 -3.96 -10.65 1.62
N LEU A 26 -3.06 -10.31 2.54
CA LEU A 26 -1.61 -10.44 2.37
C LEU A 26 -1.09 -11.80 2.89
N THR A 27 -1.96 -12.75 3.22
CA THR A 27 -1.56 -14.12 3.53
C THR A 27 -0.81 -14.74 2.35
N GLY A 28 0.39 -15.27 2.59
CA GLY A 28 1.27 -15.81 1.54
C GLY A 28 1.99 -14.74 0.71
N TRP A 29 1.99 -13.48 1.15
CA TRP A 29 2.79 -12.40 0.58
C TRP A 29 3.89 -11.98 1.55
N ARG A 30 5.06 -11.65 1.02
CA ARG A 30 6.20 -11.12 1.77
C ARG A 30 6.44 -9.69 1.34
N GLU A 31 6.47 -8.76 2.30
CA GLU A 31 6.94 -7.40 2.05
C GLU A 31 8.44 -7.45 1.71
N VAL A 32 8.82 -6.95 0.53
CA VAL A 32 10.21 -6.96 0.04
C VAL A 32 10.80 -5.56 -0.07
N SER A 33 9.97 -4.52 -0.07
CA SER A 33 10.42 -3.13 -0.03
C SER A 33 9.35 -2.26 0.61
N ARG A 34 9.80 -1.26 1.36
CA ARG A 34 8.96 -0.22 1.92
C ARG A 34 9.71 1.09 2.02
N GLU A 35 9.06 2.15 1.57
CA GLU A 35 9.51 3.53 1.71
C GLU A 35 8.40 4.35 2.36
N ASP A 36 8.70 4.96 3.50
CA ASP A 36 7.78 5.85 4.21
C ASP A 36 8.09 7.31 3.86
N VAL A 37 7.09 8.03 3.36
CA VAL A 37 7.19 9.44 2.96
C VAL A 37 6.33 10.28 3.92
N PRO A 38 6.92 11.24 4.66
CA PRO A 38 6.14 12.15 5.50
C PRO A 38 5.29 13.11 4.67
N ALA A 39 4.25 13.68 5.26
CA ALA A 39 3.51 14.78 4.64
C ALA A 39 4.44 15.99 4.43
N GLY A 40 4.20 16.75 3.36
CA GLY A 40 5.01 17.92 3.00
C GLY A 40 4.22 18.93 2.18
N GLU A 41 4.89 19.96 1.68
CA GLU A 41 4.23 21.06 0.95
C GLU A 41 3.44 20.61 -0.29
N LYS A 42 3.86 19.51 -0.93
CA LYS A 42 3.22 18.97 -2.13
C LYS A 42 2.22 17.84 -1.85
N ASP A 43 2.33 17.20 -0.68
CA ASP A 43 1.58 16.00 -0.31
C ASP A 43 0.97 16.20 1.07
N GLU A 44 -0.35 16.41 1.11
CA GLU A 44 -1.08 16.71 2.34
C GLU A 44 -1.00 15.56 3.37
N PHE A 45 -0.89 14.32 2.89
CA PHE A 45 -0.87 13.13 3.73
C PHE A 45 0.44 12.37 3.60
N ALA A 46 0.95 11.92 4.74
CA ALA A 46 2.03 10.95 4.77
C ALA A 46 1.57 9.65 4.10
N HIS A 47 2.48 8.96 3.42
CA HIS A 47 2.17 7.71 2.74
C HIS A 47 3.34 6.74 2.77
N SER A 48 3.07 5.49 2.41
CA SER A 48 4.09 4.45 2.29
C SER A 48 3.98 3.80 0.92
N PHE A 49 5.10 3.70 0.19
CA PHE A 49 5.22 2.82 -0.97
C PHE A 49 5.67 1.45 -0.49
N MET A 50 4.88 0.43 -0.79
CA MET A 50 5.12 -0.93 -0.33
C MET A 50 5.14 -1.87 -1.52
N VAL A 51 6.10 -2.79 -1.54
CA VAL A 51 6.19 -3.82 -2.55
C VAL A 51 6.15 -5.19 -1.88
N TYR A 52 5.25 -6.04 -2.36
CA TYR A 52 5.12 -7.41 -1.89
C TYR A 52 5.38 -8.39 -3.02
N GLU A 53 6.01 -9.52 -2.69
CA GLU A 53 6.17 -10.65 -3.58
C GLU A 53 5.51 -11.88 -2.97
N ARG A 54 5.04 -12.79 -3.84
CA ARG A 54 4.42 -14.03 -3.37
C ARG A 54 5.48 -14.93 -2.72
N ALA A 55 5.18 -15.42 -1.52
CA ALA A 55 6.04 -16.35 -0.78
C ALA A 55 5.99 -17.76 -1.36
#